data_AF-A0A847J7G8-F1
#
_entry.id   AF-A0A847J7G8-F1
#
_cell.length_a   1.000
_cell.length_b   1.000
_cell.length_c   1.000
_cell.angle_alpha   90.00
_cell.angle_beta   90.00
_cell.angle_gamma   90.00
#
_symmetry.space_group_name_H-M   'P 1'
#
loop_
_entity.id
_entity.type
_entity.pdbx_description
1 polymer ?
#
loop_
_entity_poly.entity_id
_entity_poly.type
_entity_poly.pdbx_seq_one_letter_code
_entity_poly.pdbx_strand_id
1 'polypeptide(L)'
;RALAELVEAAATPAVALSLAPRDWPGFLDALIGDRPANRRTAPGARLFVLGPLEARLIDFDLVVLAGLDEGIWPISTRSDPWLSRPMRRHMALEAPERRIGLSAHDFVQGAAARRVILARATRSGGTPTVPSRWLQRLATVIGAAGTATLERRAADWLSLARRLDRGASARPISRPNPKPPVALRPNRASVTEIETWIRDPYAIFARRVLGLDPLDPIGREIGAAERGTFVHEVLAEFVGEGHAFRGREALPRLLAIGEAKLAAFAAFPELVTLWRARLAAIAAWWLEAEVEHGAGIVERHAEIGGRLERPVDGLPFLLTARADRVDLTADGRVRLLDYKTGAPPSEKQVQSLLSPQLALETALVRAGGFDRAGGTTFSGREIVEIAYLHLSGSGDGGKWQRRGVDKGDGLGPEALAEAALDRLDHLVRHFRRPESGYPSRPRVQFEKPRAGPYDHLARVAEWAAGEAGEGGEG
;
A
#
# COMPACT_ATOMS: atom_id res chain seq x y z
N ARG A 1 2.69 -18.30 30.45
CA ARG A 1 2.89 -19.51 31.29
C ARG A 1 3.93 -20.44 30.68
N ALA A 2 3.75 -20.97 29.46
CA ALA A 2 4.79 -21.75 28.75
C ALA A 2 6.16 -21.05 28.68
N LEU A 3 6.19 -19.75 28.34
CA LEU A 3 7.41 -18.94 28.35
C LEU A 3 8.01 -18.77 29.75
N ALA A 4 7.18 -18.64 30.78
CA ALA A 4 7.65 -18.50 32.16
C ALA A 4 8.26 -19.81 32.69
N GLU A 5 7.62 -20.95 32.40
CA GLU A 5 8.16 -22.28 32.74
C GLU A 5 9.44 -22.61 31.95
N LEU A 6 9.57 -22.13 30.70
CA LEU A 6 10.82 -22.21 29.93
C LEU A 6 11.93 -21.38 30.60
N VAL A 7 11.61 -20.16 31.03
CA VAL A 7 12.56 -19.28 31.73
C VAL A 7 12.98 -19.88 33.08
N GLU A 8 12.05 -20.49 33.82
CA GLU A 8 12.35 -21.20 35.07
C GLU A 8 13.19 -22.47 34.83
N ALA A 9 12.89 -23.25 33.79
CA ALA A 9 13.69 -24.41 33.40
C ALA A 9 15.10 -24.02 32.94
N ALA A 10 15.24 -22.91 32.21
CA ALA A 10 16.53 -22.36 31.79
C ALA A 10 17.33 -21.74 32.95
N ALA A 11 16.66 -21.31 34.03
CA ALA A 11 17.29 -20.85 35.25
C ALA A 11 17.81 -22.00 36.13
N THR A 12 17.42 -23.24 35.84
CA THR A 12 17.89 -24.43 36.56
C THR A 12 19.20 -24.91 35.92
N PRO A 13 20.32 -25.05 36.67
CA PRO A 13 21.59 -25.45 36.10
C PRO A 13 21.56 -26.94 35.72
N ALA A 14 21.21 -27.22 34.46
CA ALA A 14 21.42 -28.50 33.81
C ALA A 14 21.90 -28.27 32.37
N VAL A 15 22.88 -29.09 31.95
CA VAL A 15 23.50 -29.24 30.61
C VAL A 15 23.47 -27.98 29.74
N ALA A 16 24.65 -27.38 29.53
CA ALA A 16 24.83 -26.27 28.58
C ALA A 16 24.37 -26.70 27.18
N LEU A 17 23.21 -26.19 26.75
CA LEU A 17 22.69 -26.37 25.40
C LEU A 17 23.23 -25.24 24.52
N SER A 18 24.19 -25.55 23.66
CA SER A 18 24.72 -24.61 22.66
C SER A 18 23.97 -24.76 21.34
N LEU A 19 23.35 -23.68 20.88
CA LEU A 19 22.60 -23.62 19.62
C LEU A 19 23.12 -22.46 18.77
N ALA A 20 23.11 -22.60 17.44
CA ALA A 20 23.39 -21.44 16.59
C ALA A 20 22.21 -20.46 16.65
N PRO A 21 22.43 -19.12 16.57
CA PRO A 21 21.35 -18.14 16.66
C PRO A 21 20.22 -18.34 15.64
N ARG A 22 20.53 -18.85 14.46
CA ARG A 22 19.55 -19.17 13.40
C ARG A 22 18.60 -20.33 13.76
N ASP A 23 19.00 -21.21 14.68
CA ASP A 23 18.23 -22.38 15.08
C ASP A 23 17.27 -22.06 16.24
N TRP A 24 17.49 -20.91 16.91
CA TRP A 24 16.70 -20.48 18.05
C TRP A 24 15.19 -20.37 17.77
N PRO A 25 14.72 -19.76 16.67
CA PRO A 25 13.28 -19.67 16.40
C PRO A 25 12.61 -21.04 16.30
N GLY A 26 13.19 -21.96 15.52
CA GLY A 26 12.63 -23.31 15.37
C GLY A 26 12.71 -24.14 16.66
N PHE A 27 13.78 -23.98 17.44
CA PHE A 27 13.91 -24.61 18.75
C PHE A 27 12.86 -24.09 19.75
N LEU A 28 12.65 -22.77 19.78
CA LEU A 28 11.64 -22.14 20.62
C LEU A 28 10.25 -22.64 20.26
N ASP A 29 9.91 -22.69 18.97
CA ASP A 29 8.63 -23.19 18.47
C ASP A 29 8.40 -24.65 18.89
N ALA A 30 9.41 -25.52 18.72
CA ALA A 30 9.33 -26.92 19.13
C ALA A 30 9.14 -27.08 20.65
N LEU A 31 9.78 -26.23 21.44
CA LEU A 31 9.74 -26.32 22.90
C LEU A 31 8.40 -25.85 23.48
N ILE A 32 7.77 -24.84 22.88
CA ILE A 32 6.50 -24.30 23.36
C ILE A 32 5.29 -24.92 22.66
N GLY A 33 5.45 -25.43 21.44
CA GLY A 33 4.36 -25.85 20.55
C GLY A 33 3.49 -26.97 21.12
N ASP A 34 4.11 -27.93 21.81
CA ASP A 34 3.40 -29.08 22.39
C ASP A 34 2.91 -28.84 23.82
N ARG A 35 3.13 -27.64 24.40
CA ARG A 35 2.70 -27.37 25.78
C ARG A 35 1.20 -27.08 25.82
N PRO A 36 0.39 -27.88 26.52
CA PRO A 36 -1.05 -27.66 26.59
C PRO A 36 -1.38 -26.38 27.36
N ALA A 37 -2.06 -25.45 26.69
CA ALA A 37 -2.58 -24.24 27.32
C ALA A 37 -3.95 -24.52 27.97
N ASN A 38 -3.96 -25.25 29.10
CA ASN A 38 -5.20 -25.57 29.79
C ASN A 38 -5.82 -24.30 30.42
N ARG A 39 -6.96 -23.86 29.87
CA ARG A 39 -7.80 -22.85 30.52
C ARG A 39 -8.54 -23.50 31.66
N ARG A 40 -8.49 -22.88 32.85
CA ARG A 40 -9.30 -23.35 33.99
C ARG A 40 -10.77 -23.25 33.60
N THR A 41 -11.53 -24.31 33.84
CA THR A 41 -12.98 -24.27 33.71
C THR A 41 -13.51 -23.22 34.68
N ALA A 42 -14.35 -22.30 34.20
CA ALA A 42 -14.92 -21.26 35.05
C ALA A 42 -15.80 -21.89 36.15
N PRO A 43 -15.75 -21.39 37.40
CA PRO A 43 -16.68 -21.83 38.44
C PRO A 43 -18.13 -21.70 37.95
N GLY A 44 -18.92 -22.78 38.07
CA GLY A 44 -20.32 -22.80 37.64
C GLY A 44 -20.56 -22.94 36.12
N ALA A 45 -19.55 -23.34 35.34
CA ALA A 45 -19.73 -23.64 33.92
C ALA A 45 -20.82 -24.72 33.70
N ARG A 46 -21.74 -24.46 32.76
CA ARG A 46 -22.83 -25.39 32.37
C ARG A 46 -22.67 -25.94 30.95
N LEU A 47 -21.61 -25.53 30.26
CA LEU A 47 -21.30 -25.94 28.90
C LEU A 47 -19.86 -26.44 28.88
N PHE A 48 -19.68 -27.64 28.32
CA PHE A 48 -18.41 -28.31 28.20
C PHE A 48 -18.21 -28.72 26.75
N VAL A 49 -17.03 -28.43 26.20
CA VAL A 49 -16.61 -28.87 24.87
C VAL A 49 -15.51 -29.90 25.11
N LEU A 50 -15.85 -31.17 24.88
CA LEU A 50 -15.02 -32.31 25.24
C LEU A 50 -14.67 -33.13 23.99
N GLY A 51 -13.47 -33.71 23.98
CA GLY A 51 -13.16 -34.80 23.08
C GLY A 51 -13.95 -36.07 23.43
N PRO A 52 -14.16 -37.01 22.49
CA PRO A 52 -14.91 -38.24 22.75
C PRO A 52 -14.39 -39.07 23.93
N LEU A 53 -13.07 -39.08 24.14
CA LEU A 53 -12.45 -39.78 25.27
C LEU A 53 -12.72 -39.07 26.60
N GLU A 54 -12.67 -37.75 26.61
CA GLU A 54 -12.89 -36.90 27.80
C GLU A 54 -14.35 -36.94 28.27
N ALA A 55 -15.29 -37.15 27.35
CA ALA A 55 -16.72 -37.23 27.63
C ALA A 55 -17.16 -38.57 28.27
N ARG A 56 -16.28 -39.59 28.33
CA ARG A 56 -16.66 -40.89 28.88
C ARG A 56 -16.96 -40.81 30.37
N LEU A 57 -18.00 -41.53 30.80
CA LEU A 57 -18.44 -41.63 32.20
C LEU A 57 -18.90 -40.29 32.81
N ILE A 58 -19.23 -39.30 31.97
CA ILE A 58 -19.79 -38.02 32.40
C ILE A 58 -21.20 -37.90 31.82
N ASP A 59 -22.14 -37.48 32.66
CA ASP A 59 -23.53 -37.30 32.26
C ASP A 59 -23.85 -35.82 31.95
N PHE A 60 -24.68 -35.62 30.93
CA PHE A 60 -25.18 -34.30 30.53
C PHE A 60 -26.68 -34.37 30.21
N ASP A 61 -27.41 -33.30 30.53
CA ASP A 61 -28.83 -33.18 30.19
C ASP A 61 -29.07 -33.07 28.67
N LEU A 62 -28.08 -32.54 27.94
CA LEU A 62 -28.07 -32.39 26.49
C LEU A 62 -26.65 -32.67 25.96
N VAL A 63 -26.55 -33.61 25.02
CA VAL A 63 -25.29 -33.93 24.34
C VAL A 63 -25.39 -33.48 22.88
N VAL A 64 -24.39 -32.73 22.41
CA VAL A 64 -24.24 -32.36 21.00
C VAL A 64 -23.07 -33.13 20.42
N LEU A 65 -23.36 -34.10 19.55
CA LEU A 65 -22.35 -34.82 18.80
C LEU A 65 -22.03 -34.01 17.53
N ALA A 66 -20.98 -33.20 17.60
CA ALA A 66 -20.55 -32.32 16.52
C ALA A 66 -19.46 -32.95 15.64
N GLY A 67 -19.34 -32.48 14.39
CA GLY A 67 -18.32 -32.95 13.46
C GLY A 67 -18.61 -34.32 12.86
N LEU A 68 -19.89 -34.69 12.75
CA LEU A 68 -20.34 -35.94 12.11
C LEU A 68 -20.24 -35.87 10.57
N ASP A 69 -19.06 -35.52 10.09
CA ASP A 69 -18.65 -35.54 8.70
C ASP A 69 -17.59 -36.63 8.49
N GLU A 70 -17.61 -37.27 7.33
CA GLU A 70 -16.69 -38.36 6.99
C GLU A 70 -15.24 -37.86 6.98
N GLY A 71 -14.35 -38.59 7.65
CA GLY A 71 -12.95 -38.21 7.84
C GLY A 71 -12.69 -37.32 9.06
N ILE A 72 -13.74 -36.74 9.66
CA ILE A 72 -13.67 -36.03 10.95
C ILE A 72 -14.11 -36.97 12.08
N TRP A 73 -15.32 -37.52 11.99
CA TRP A 73 -15.82 -38.49 12.96
C TRP A 73 -16.59 -39.63 12.23
N PRO A 74 -15.94 -40.78 12.00
CA PRO A 74 -14.61 -41.18 12.45
C PRO A 74 -13.47 -40.49 11.69
N ILE A 75 -12.35 -40.27 12.39
CA ILE A 75 -11.09 -39.84 11.77
C ILE A 75 -10.61 -40.93 10.82
N SER A 76 -10.25 -40.55 9.59
CA SER A 76 -9.64 -41.46 8.63
C SER A 76 -8.33 -42.03 9.17
N THR A 77 -8.18 -43.36 9.15
CA THR A 77 -6.93 -44.01 9.53
C THR A 77 -5.84 -43.64 8.54
N ARG A 78 -4.81 -42.94 9.03
CA ARG A 78 -3.60 -42.68 8.24
C ARG A 78 -2.73 -43.92 8.21
N SER A 79 -2.04 -44.15 7.10
CA SER A 79 -0.92 -45.09 7.07
C SER A 79 0.16 -44.59 8.02
N ASP A 80 0.68 -45.50 8.85
CA ASP A 80 1.83 -45.19 9.69
C ASP A 80 3.05 -44.96 8.78
N PRO A 81 3.83 -43.87 9.00
CA PRO A 81 4.94 -43.51 8.13
C PRO A 81 6.12 -44.48 8.25
N TRP A 82 6.20 -45.30 9.31
CA TRP A 82 7.34 -46.15 9.63
C TRP A 82 6.98 -47.64 9.56
N LEU A 83 5.76 -48.01 9.94
CA LEU A 83 5.31 -49.40 10.02
C LEU A 83 4.16 -49.70 9.04
N SER A 84 4.45 -50.52 8.04
CA SER A 84 3.42 -51.02 7.14
C SER A 84 2.38 -51.89 7.87
N ARG A 85 1.18 -52.04 7.29
CA ARG A 85 0.12 -52.91 7.86
C ARG A 85 0.59 -54.36 8.06
N PRO A 86 1.33 -54.99 7.12
CA PRO A 86 1.90 -56.34 7.32
C PRO A 86 2.90 -56.42 8.48
N MET A 87 3.74 -55.39 8.67
CA MET A 87 4.71 -55.34 9.78
C MET A 87 4.00 -55.27 11.12
N ARG A 88 2.99 -54.40 11.25
CA ARG A 88 2.18 -54.31 12.47
C ARG A 88 1.54 -55.65 12.84
N ARG A 89 1.01 -56.38 11.85
CA ARG A 89 0.43 -57.72 12.05
C ARG A 89 1.46 -58.74 12.53
N HIS A 90 2.65 -58.79 11.92
CA HIS A 90 3.73 -59.68 12.35
C HIS A 90 4.18 -59.40 13.79
N MET A 91 4.15 -58.14 14.20
CA MET A 91 4.49 -57.71 15.56
C MET A 91 3.33 -57.83 16.57
N ALA A 92 2.20 -58.45 16.17
CA ALA A 92 0.98 -58.55 16.97
C ALA A 92 0.45 -57.19 17.49
N LEU A 93 0.73 -56.09 16.77
CA LEU A 93 0.24 -54.76 17.10
C LEU A 93 -1.19 -54.56 16.57
N GLU A 94 -1.95 -53.70 17.25
CA GLU A 94 -3.31 -53.36 16.84
C GLU A 94 -3.36 -52.73 15.45
N ALA A 95 -4.37 -53.12 14.67
CA ALA A 95 -4.66 -52.53 13.38
C ALA A 95 -5.14 -51.07 13.54
N PRO A 96 -4.72 -50.13 12.68
CA PRO A 96 -5.16 -48.73 12.75
C PRO A 96 -6.70 -48.58 12.77
N GLU A 97 -7.41 -49.48 12.10
CA GLU A 97 -8.87 -49.53 12.01
C GLU A 97 -9.56 -49.74 13.36
N ARG A 98 -8.85 -50.24 14.39
CA ARG A 98 -9.39 -50.33 15.76
C ARG A 98 -9.83 -48.98 16.30
N ARG A 99 -9.18 -47.88 15.88
CA ARG A 99 -9.60 -46.51 16.22
C ARG A 99 -10.99 -46.18 15.69
N ILE A 100 -11.38 -46.72 14.53
CA ILE A 100 -12.74 -46.55 13.99
C ILE A 100 -13.75 -47.26 14.88
N GLY A 101 -13.42 -48.47 15.37
CA GLY A 101 -14.25 -49.22 16.31
C GLY A 101 -14.45 -48.49 17.64
N LEU A 102 -13.37 -47.96 18.23
CA LEU A 102 -13.46 -47.14 19.44
C LEU A 102 -14.27 -45.86 19.22
N SER A 103 -14.06 -45.19 18.08
CA SER A 103 -14.80 -43.98 17.73
C SER A 103 -16.30 -44.26 17.53
N ALA A 104 -16.65 -45.44 17.00
CA ALA A 104 -18.03 -45.90 16.89
C ALA A 104 -18.64 -46.21 18.26
N HIS A 105 -17.87 -46.79 19.17
CA HIS A 105 -18.29 -46.97 20.56
C HIS A 105 -18.61 -45.62 21.21
N ASP A 106 -17.72 -44.63 21.07
CA ASP A 106 -17.94 -43.29 21.63
C ASP A 106 -19.18 -42.62 21.02
N PHE A 107 -19.41 -42.78 19.72
CA PHE A 107 -20.63 -42.30 19.06
C PHE A 107 -21.89 -42.94 19.65
N VAL A 108 -21.91 -44.27 19.81
CA VAL A 108 -23.07 -44.98 20.36
C VAL A 108 -23.35 -44.56 21.80
N GLN A 109 -22.31 -44.43 22.63
CA GLN A 109 -22.45 -43.97 24.02
C GLN A 109 -23.05 -42.55 24.07
N GLY A 110 -22.50 -41.62 23.28
CA GLY A 110 -23.03 -40.26 23.22
C GLY A 110 -24.44 -40.19 22.64
N ALA A 111 -24.76 -41.02 21.65
CA ALA A 111 -26.07 -41.08 21.00
C ALA A 111 -27.14 -41.71 21.89
N ALA A 112 -26.76 -42.42 22.95
CA ALA A 112 -27.65 -43.00 23.94
C ALA A 112 -28.05 -42.04 25.07
N ALA A 113 -27.55 -40.79 25.06
CA ALA A 113 -27.93 -39.80 26.07
C ALA A 113 -29.42 -39.40 25.97
N ARG A 114 -29.97 -38.84 27.05
CA ARG A 114 -31.42 -38.50 27.15
C ARG A 114 -31.88 -37.54 26.07
N ARG A 115 -31.07 -36.54 25.74
CA ARG A 115 -31.31 -35.59 24.65
C ARG A 115 -30.03 -35.44 23.84
N VAL A 116 -30.13 -35.71 22.53
CA VAL A 116 -28.99 -35.68 21.63
C VAL A 116 -29.28 -34.79 20.43
N ILE A 117 -28.32 -33.96 20.07
CA ILE A 117 -28.26 -33.27 18.79
C ILE A 117 -27.11 -33.85 17.98
N LEU A 118 -27.41 -34.32 16.78
CA LEU A 118 -26.42 -34.80 15.82
C LEU A 118 -26.11 -33.68 14.84
N ALA A 119 -24.89 -33.14 14.89
CA ALA A 119 -24.50 -31.96 14.12
C ALA A 119 -23.38 -32.27 13.13
N ARG A 120 -23.54 -31.79 11.90
CA ARG A 120 -22.56 -31.87 10.82
C ARG A 120 -22.52 -30.57 10.03
N ALA A 121 -21.39 -30.29 9.39
CA ALA A 121 -21.30 -29.19 8.43
C ALA A 121 -21.85 -29.62 7.07
N THR A 122 -22.37 -28.71 6.26
CA THR A 122 -22.63 -28.96 4.82
C THR A 122 -21.44 -28.57 3.95
N ARG A 123 -20.63 -27.62 4.45
CA ARG A 123 -19.41 -27.13 3.81
C ARG A 123 -18.33 -26.86 4.85
N SER A 124 -17.07 -27.10 4.47
CA SER A 124 -15.88 -26.73 5.23
C SER A 124 -14.88 -26.04 4.29
N GLY A 125 -14.44 -24.83 4.63
CA GLY A 125 -13.56 -24.03 3.77
C GLY A 125 -14.12 -23.75 2.36
N GLY A 126 -15.45 -23.70 2.21
CA GLY A 126 -16.13 -23.53 0.91
C GLY A 126 -16.43 -24.84 0.16
N THR A 127 -15.81 -25.95 0.55
CA THR A 127 -15.99 -27.27 -0.11
C THR A 127 -17.13 -28.06 0.55
N PRO A 128 -18.02 -28.71 -0.22
CA PRO A 128 -19.04 -29.61 0.33
C PRO A 128 -18.43 -30.75 1.16
N THR A 129 -19.07 -31.09 2.29
CA THR A 129 -18.65 -32.22 3.13
C THR A 129 -19.57 -33.44 2.96
N VAL A 130 -19.03 -34.64 3.23
CA VAL A 130 -19.77 -35.91 3.17
C VAL A 130 -20.27 -36.27 4.57
N PRO A 131 -21.54 -36.66 4.76
CA PRO A 131 -22.04 -37.05 6.08
C PRO A 131 -21.29 -38.27 6.61
N SER A 132 -21.03 -38.30 7.92
CA SER A 132 -20.44 -39.46 8.58
C SER A 132 -21.20 -40.73 8.24
N ARG A 133 -20.45 -41.82 7.97
CA ARG A 133 -21.00 -43.16 7.74
C ARG A 133 -22.00 -43.62 8.80
N TRP A 134 -21.92 -43.14 10.05
CA TRP A 134 -22.89 -43.52 11.09
C TRP A 134 -24.20 -42.75 10.98
N LEU A 135 -24.17 -41.49 10.55
CA LEU A 135 -25.38 -40.76 10.20
C LEU A 135 -26.09 -41.40 9.01
N GLN A 136 -25.32 -41.82 8.00
CA GLN A 136 -25.87 -42.52 6.85
C GLN A 136 -26.56 -43.83 7.28
N ARG A 137 -25.89 -44.65 8.10
CA ARG A 137 -26.47 -45.89 8.64
C ARG A 137 -27.72 -45.63 9.48
N LEU A 138 -27.69 -44.61 10.34
CA LEU A 138 -28.84 -44.23 11.15
C LEU A 138 -30.03 -43.82 10.27
N ALA A 139 -29.78 -42.97 9.26
CA ALA A 139 -30.79 -42.56 8.29
C ALA A 139 -31.40 -43.76 7.53
N THR A 140 -30.57 -44.74 7.15
CA THR A 140 -31.04 -46.00 6.54
C THR A 140 -31.96 -46.78 7.48
N VAL A 141 -31.60 -46.90 8.77
CA VAL A 141 -32.39 -47.66 9.76
C VAL A 141 -33.74 -46.99 10.08
N ILE A 142 -33.75 -45.66 10.25
CA ILE A 142 -34.99 -44.92 10.58
C ILE A 142 -35.84 -44.59 9.35
N GLY A 143 -35.30 -44.82 8.16
CA GLY A 143 -35.93 -44.53 6.87
C GLY A 143 -36.18 -43.04 6.62
N ALA A 144 -36.84 -42.74 5.50
CA ALA A 144 -37.13 -41.38 5.08
C ALA A 144 -38.05 -40.64 6.07
N ALA A 145 -39.06 -41.32 6.62
CA ALA A 145 -40.01 -40.71 7.57
C ALA A 145 -39.33 -40.33 8.91
N GLY A 146 -38.45 -41.19 9.42
CA GLY A 146 -37.67 -40.91 10.62
C GLY A 146 -36.68 -39.76 10.39
N THR A 147 -35.98 -39.78 9.26
CA THR A 147 -35.04 -38.72 8.87
C THR A 147 -35.75 -37.36 8.78
N ALA A 148 -36.87 -37.29 8.06
CA ALA A 148 -37.67 -36.06 7.96
C ALA A 148 -38.17 -35.57 9.34
N THR A 149 -38.44 -36.48 10.27
CA THR A 149 -38.82 -36.13 11.64
C THR A 149 -37.66 -35.50 12.41
N LEU A 150 -36.45 -36.02 12.27
CA LEU A 150 -35.25 -35.42 12.87
C LEU A 150 -34.96 -34.04 12.28
N GLU A 151 -35.04 -33.90 10.95
CA GLU A 151 -34.82 -32.63 10.26
C GLU A 151 -35.82 -31.56 10.69
N ARG A 152 -37.12 -31.91 10.81
CA ARG A 152 -38.13 -30.98 11.33
C ARG A 152 -37.82 -30.53 12.76
N ARG A 153 -37.40 -31.44 13.63
CA ARG A 153 -36.99 -31.10 15.02
C ARG A 153 -35.72 -30.23 15.06
N ALA A 154 -34.85 -30.35 14.06
CA ALA A 154 -33.63 -29.56 13.94
C ALA A 154 -33.86 -28.17 13.30
N ALA A 155 -35.02 -27.94 12.65
CA ALA A 155 -35.29 -26.73 11.88
C ALA A 155 -35.15 -25.44 12.72
N ASP A 156 -35.63 -25.46 13.98
CA ASP A 156 -35.53 -24.31 14.87
C ASP A 156 -34.07 -23.97 15.21
N TRP A 157 -33.25 -24.99 15.51
CA TRP A 157 -31.82 -24.81 15.78
C TRP A 157 -31.07 -24.28 14.56
N LEU A 158 -31.38 -24.81 13.38
CA LEU A 158 -30.81 -24.33 12.11
C LEU A 158 -31.25 -22.89 11.80
N SER A 159 -32.49 -22.53 12.12
CA SER A 159 -33.01 -21.16 11.99
C SER A 159 -32.25 -20.19 12.90
N LEU A 160 -32.04 -20.56 14.17
CA LEU A 160 -31.24 -19.78 15.11
C LEU A 160 -29.79 -19.64 14.63
N ALA A 161 -29.16 -20.72 14.18
CA ALA A 161 -27.80 -20.69 13.64
C ALA A 161 -27.68 -19.75 12.44
N ARG A 162 -28.59 -19.85 11.47
CA ARG A 162 -28.61 -18.94 10.30
C ARG A 162 -28.86 -17.48 10.67
N ARG A 163 -29.51 -17.21 11.80
CA ARG A 163 -29.72 -15.84 12.30
C ARG A 163 -28.48 -15.27 12.97
N LEU A 164 -27.61 -16.10 13.56
CA LEU A 164 -26.33 -15.63 14.13
C LEU A 164 -25.43 -15.03 13.05
N ASP A 165 -25.43 -15.63 11.85
CA ASP A 165 -24.61 -15.19 10.72
C ASP A 165 -25.27 -14.08 9.88
N ARG A 166 -26.51 -13.69 10.18
CA ARG A 166 -27.19 -12.58 9.49
C ARG A 166 -26.71 -11.25 10.05
N GLY A 167 -25.65 -10.71 9.45
CA GLY A 167 -25.28 -9.31 9.62
C GLY A 167 -26.36 -8.36 9.09
N ALA A 168 -26.33 -7.10 9.53
CA ALA A 168 -27.13 -6.05 8.89
C ALA A 168 -26.77 -5.94 7.39
N SER A 169 -27.75 -5.62 6.55
CA SER A 169 -27.49 -5.34 5.13
C SER A 169 -26.45 -4.23 5.02
N ALA A 170 -25.39 -4.45 4.23
CA ALA A 170 -24.40 -3.42 3.96
C ALA A 170 -25.08 -2.18 3.37
N ARG A 171 -24.82 -1.00 3.94
CA ARG A 171 -25.31 0.27 3.41
C ARG A 171 -24.24 0.82 2.47
N PRO A 172 -24.52 1.00 1.17
CA PRO A 172 -23.57 1.63 0.27
C PRO A 172 -23.32 3.07 0.74
N ILE A 173 -22.06 3.49 0.71
CA ILE A 173 -21.66 4.86 1.01
C ILE A 173 -21.44 5.61 -0.30
N SER A 174 -21.76 6.90 -0.32
CA SER A 174 -21.43 7.77 -1.45
C SER A 174 -19.97 8.20 -1.37
N ARG A 175 -19.40 8.54 -2.53
CA ARG A 175 -18.09 9.20 -2.63
C ARG A 175 -18.00 10.42 -1.68
N PRO A 176 -16.95 10.53 -0.84
CA PRO A 176 -16.76 11.68 0.01
C PRO A 176 -16.59 12.98 -0.79
N ASN A 177 -17.30 14.02 -0.38
CA ASN A 177 -17.19 15.37 -0.92
C ASN A 177 -17.30 16.43 0.20
N PRO A 178 -16.33 16.48 1.15
CA PRO A 178 -16.36 17.41 2.27
C PRO A 178 -16.33 18.87 1.83
N LYS A 179 -17.14 19.71 2.49
CA LYS A 179 -17.25 21.15 2.25
C LYS A 179 -16.80 21.92 3.50
N PRO A 180 -15.49 22.01 3.78
CA PRO A 180 -15.01 22.70 4.97
C PRO A 180 -15.40 24.20 4.92
N PRO A 181 -15.57 24.86 6.08
CA PRO A 181 -15.75 26.30 6.16
C PRO A 181 -14.68 27.04 5.36
N VAL A 182 -15.06 28.11 4.65
CA VAL A 182 -14.14 28.86 3.76
C VAL A 182 -12.89 29.35 4.50
N ALA A 183 -13.02 29.72 5.77
CA ALA A 183 -11.91 30.15 6.62
C ALA A 183 -10.82 29.09 6.85
N LEU A 184 -11.15 27.80 6.72
CA LEU A 184 -10.19 26.69 6.86
C LEU A 184 -9.57 26.26 5.53
N ARG A 185 -10.00 26.83 4.41
CA ARG A 185 -9.53 26.41 3.08
C ARG A 185 -8.13 26.96 2.80
N PRO A 186 -7.29 26.23 2.05
CA PRO A 186 -5.92 26.65 1.83
C PRO A 186 -5.83 28.01 1.12
N ASN A 187 -5.10 28.94 1.72
CA ASN A 187 -4.68 30.21 1.11
C ASN A 187 -3.24 30.17 0.59
N ARG A 188 -2.63 28.98 0.61
CA ARG A 188 -1.29 28.71 0.08
C ARG A 188 -1.23 27.30 -0.48
N ALA A 189 -0.46 27.12 -1.55
CA ALA A 189 -0.16 25.79 -2.10
C ALA A 189 1.17 25.81 -2.83
N SER A 190 1.90 24.69 -2.80
CA SER A 190 3.03 24.50 -3.69
C SER A 190 2.57 24.18 -5.11
N VAL A 191 3.42 24.42 -6.11
CA VAL A 191 3.15 24.03 -7.50
C VAL A 191 2.81 22.53 -7.62
N THR A 192 3.50 21.66 -6.88
CA THR A 192 3.20 20.22 -6.80
C THR A 192 1.84 19.92 -6.16
N GLU A 193 1.43 20.73 -5.18
CA GLU A 193 0.09 20.64 -4.59
C GLU A 193 -0.99 21.14 -5.53
N ILE A 194 -0.72 22.10 -6.43
CA ILE A 194 -1.70 22.52 -7.44
C ILE A 194 -2.04 21.37 -8.38
N GLU A 195 -1.03 20.61 -8.85
CA GLU A 195 -1.29 19.40 -9.64
C GLU A 195 -2.13 18.39 -8.84
N THR A 196 -1.79 18.19 -7.56
CA THR A 196 -2.56 17.31 -6.66
C THR A 196 -3.99 17.82 -6.49
N TRP A 197 -4.21 19.12 -6.33
CA TRP A 197 -5.53 19.74 -6.17
C TRP A 197 -6.39 19.57 -7.41
N ILE A 198 -5.81 19.63 -8.60
CA ILE A 198 -6.52 19.40 -9.86
C ILE A 198 -6.93 17.94 -10.02
N ARG A 199 -6.10 16.99 -9.55
CA ARG A 199 -6.32 15.54 -9.72
C ARG A 199 -7.19 14.95 -8.62
N ASP A 200 -6.82 15.20 -7.36
CA ASP A 200 -7.45 14.70 -6.15
C ASP A 200 -7.60 15.82 -5.10
N PRO A 201 -8.66 16.63 -5.19
CA PRO A 201 -8.97 17.63 -4.17
C PRO A 201 -9.03 17.04 -2.76
N TYR A 202 -9.49 15.80 -2.59
CA TYR A 202 -9.61 15.18 -1.28
C TYR A 202 -8.25 15.05 -0.57
N ALA A 203 -7.16 14.82 -1.30
CA ALA A 203 -5.81 14.83 -0.73
C ALA A 203 -5.44 16.20 -0.15
N ILE A 204 -5.82 17.29 -0.81
CA ILE A 204 -5.61 18.65 -0.30
C ILE A 204 -6.45 18.89 0.95
N PHE A 205 -7.70 18.42 0.97
CA PHE A 205 -8.54 18.49 2.16
C PHE A 205 -7.92 17.74 3.34
N ALA A 206 -7.55 16.47 3.15
CA ALA A 206 -6.98 15.65 4.21
C ALA A 206 -5.66 16.25 4.75
N ARG A 207 -4.77 16.69 3.86
CA ARG A 207 -3.47 17.23 4.26
C ARG A 207 -3.55 18.63 4.86
N ARG A 208 -4.20 19.57 4.16
CA ARG A 208 -4.16 21.00 4.51
C ARG A 208 -5.29 21.43 5.43
N VAL A 209 -6.44 20.77 5.41
CA VAL A 209 -7.60 21.13 6.24
C VAL A 209 -7.69 20.26 7.48
N LEU A 210 -7.53 18.93 7.35
CA LEU A 210 -7.53 18.03 8.51
C LEU A 210 -6.15 17.92 9.20
N GLY A 211 -5.07 18.36 8.54
CA GLY A 211 -3.72 18.26 9.09
C GLY A 211 -3.19 16.83 9.16
N LEU A 212 -3.65 15.96 8.26
CA LEU A 212 -3.26 14.55 8.22
C LEU A 212 -2.14 14.35 7.20
N ASP A 213 -0.90 14.25 7.66
CA ASP A 213 0.20 13.78 6.82
C ASP A 213 0.23 12.23 6.81
N PRO A 214 0.45 11.61 5.65
CA PRO A 214 0.53 10.16 5.56
C PRO A 214 1.75 9.66 6.34
N LEU A 215 1.55 8.60 7.13
CA LEU A 215 2.63 7.94 7.83
C LEU A 215 3.35 6.94 6.93
N ASP A 216 4.65 6.85 7.08
CA ASP A 216 5.42 5.78 6.45
C ASP A 216 5.06 4.43 7.04
N PRO A 217 4.82 3.39 6.21
CA PRO A 217 4.55 2.07 6.70
C PRO A 217 5.76 1.50 7.46
N ILE A 218 5.50 0.64 8.45
CA ILE A 218 6.55 -0.07 9.18
C ILE A 218 7.29 -0.98 8.18
N GLY A 219 8.61 -0.82 8.11
CA GLY A 219 9.44 -1.55 7.15
C GLY A 219 9.27 -1.08 5.70
N ARG A 220 8.91 0.20 5.48
CA ARG A 220 8.84 0.82 4.14
C ARG A 220 10.09 0.45 3.32
N GLU A 221 9.87 -0.22 2.19
CA GLU A 221 10.93 -0.46 1.22
C GLU A 221 11.35 0.86 0.57
N ILE A 222 12.65 1.11 0.51
CA ILE A 222 13.20 2.26 -0.20
C ILE A 222 12.93 2.06 -1.70
N GLY A 223 12.21 3.01 -2.30
CA GLY A 223 11.62 2.84 -3.62
C GLY A 223 12.07 3.89 -4.63
N ALA A 224 11.21 4.10 -5.62
CA ALA A 224 11.48 5.02 -6.73
C ALA A 224 11.51 6.50 -6.31
N ALA A 225 10.81 6.87 -5.23
CA ALA A 225 10.73 8.25 -4.75
C ALA A 225 12.05 8.69 -4.10
N GLU A 226 12.63 7.84 -3.25
CA GLU A 226 13.93 8.04 -2.63
C GLU A 226 15.04 8.06 -3.68
N ARG A 227 14.95 7.18 -4.69
CA ARG A 227 15.86 7.22 -5.84
C ARG A 227 15.80 8.56 -6.58
N GLY A 228 14.59 9.08 -6.80
CA GLY A 228 14.38 10.39 -7.42
C GLY A 228 15.06 11.49 -6.62
N THR A 229 14.78 11.54 -5.33
CA THR A 229 15.36 12.51 -4.39
C THR A 229 16.89 12.42 -4.38
N PHE A 230 17.44 11.20 -4.28
CA PHE A 230 18.88 10.95 -4.34
C PHE A 230 19.53 11.52 -5.61
N VAL A 231 18.94 11.27 -6.79
CA VAL A 231 19.48 11.79 -8.06
C VAL A 231 19.42 13.31 -8.09
N HIS A 232 18.32 13.93 -7.66
CA HIS A 232 18.18 15.38 -7.64
C HIS A 232 19.25 16.00 -6.72
N GLU A 233 19.43 15.46 -5.52
CA GLU A 233 20.43 15.94 -4.57
C GLU A 233 21.86 15.83 -5.11
N VAL A 234 22.22 14.74 -5.79
CA VAL A 234 23.55 14.59 -6.41
C VAL A 234 23.78 15.67 -7.48
N LEU A 235 22.82 15.84 -8.39
CA LEU A 235 22.95 16.82 -9.48
C LEU A 235 22.94 18.26 -8.97
N ALA A 236 22.11 18.54 -7.96
CA ALA A 236 22.02 19.85 -7.34
C ALA A 236 23.31 20.23 -6.61
N GLU A 237 23.91 19.30 -5.87
CA GLU A 237 25.20 19.51 -5.20
C GLU A 237 26.32 19.76 -6.22
N PHE A 238 26.35 18.99 -7.32
CA PHE A 238 27.35 19.20 -8.37
C PHE A 238 27.25 20.60 -9.01
N VAL A 239 26.03 21.07 -9.30
CA VAL A 239 25.79 22.41 -9.83
C VAL A 239 26.11 23.49 -8.79
N GLY A 240 25.70 23.28 -7.54
CA GLY A 240 25.90 24.23 -6.44
C GLY A 240 27.37 24.43 -6.06
N GLU A 241 28.20 23.41 -6.20
CA GLU A 241 29.65 23.49 -6.00
C GLU A 241 30.40 24.14 -7.19
N GLY A 242 29.70 24.43 -8.29
CA GLY A 242 30.28 25.11 -9.45
C GLY A 242 31.27 24.25 -10.25
N HIS A 243 31.13 22.93 -10.20
CA HIS A 243 32.01 22.02 -10.95
C HIS A 243 31.88 22.22 -12.46
N ALA A 244 33.01 22.01 -13.16
CA ALA A 244 33.00 22.02 -14.61
C ALA A 244 32.31 20.76 -15.17
N PHE A 245 31.40 20.97 -16.12
CA PHE A 245 30.71 19.90 -16.84
C PHE A 245 31.59 19.22 -17.91
N ARG A 246 32.79 19.77 -18.17
CA ARG A 246 33.77 19.28 -19.14
C ARG A 246 35.06 18.89 -18.46
N GLY A 247 35.77 17.95 -19.07
CA GLY A 247 37.10 17.52 -18.66
C GLY A 247 37.10 16.21 -17.89
N ARG A 248 38.30 15.66 -17.68
CA ARG A 248 38.49 14.32 -17.10
C ARG A 248 37.99 14.18 -15.66
N GLU A 249 37.88 15.30 -14.93
CA GLU A 249 37.43 15.32 -13.53
C GLU A 249 35.91 15.41 -13.36
N ALA A 250 35.15 15.78 -14.40
CA ALA A 250 33.70 16.02 -14.27
C ALA A 250 32.95 14.77 -13.80
N LEU A 251 33.15 13.64 -14.49
CA LEU A 251 32.50 12.37 -14.14
C LEU A 251 32.98 11.82 -12.79
N PRO A 252 34.30 11.71 -12.49
CA PRO A 252 34.77 11.29 -11.18
C PRO A 252 34.20 12.11 -10.01
N ARG A 253 34.10 13.44 -10.15
CA ARG A 253 33.54 14.32 -9.11
C ARG A 253 32.05 14.06 -8.88
N LEU A 254 31.27 13.94 -9.95
CA LEU A 254 29.85 13.65 -9.86
C LEU A 254 29.58 12.28 -9.21
N LEU A 255 30.38 11.26 -9.55
CA LEU A 255 30.30 9.95 -8.92
C LEU A 255 30.73 9.98 -7.46
N ALA A 256 31.72 10.79 -7.08
CA ALA A 256 32.15 10.93 -5.69
C ALA A 256 31.05 11.54 -4.80
N ILE A 257 30.33 12.57 -5.29
CA ILE A 257 29.13 13.12 -4.62
C ILE A 257 28.08 12.01 -4.47
N GLY A 258 27.87 11.23 -5.53
CA GLY A 258 27.01 10.05 -5.53
C GLY A 258 27.34 9.04 -4.42
N GLU A 259 28.60 8.62 -4.34
CA GLU A 259 29.06 7.67 -3.32
C GLU A 259 28.90 8.21 -1.90
N ALA A 260 29.19 9.50 -1.68
CA ALA A 260 28.99 10.12 -0.38
C ALA A 260 27.53 10.06 0.07
N LYS A 261 26.57 10.32 -0.85
CA LYS A 261 25.14 10.23 -0.56
C LYS A 261 24.64 8.78 -0.44
N LEU A 262 25.23 7.83 -1.17
CA LEU A 262 24.90 6.41 -1.05
C LEU A 262 25.23 5.83 0.34
N ALA A 263 26.14 6.47 1.10
CA ALA A 263 26.45 6.07 2.47
C ALA A 263 25.22 6.06 3.39
N ALA A 264 24.23 6.92 3.14
CA ALA A 264 22.97 6.94 3.88
C ALA A 264 22.14 5.66 3.71
N PHE A 265 22.41 4.89 2.64
CA PHE A 265 21.69 3.66 2.29
C PHE A 265 22.56 2.40 2.50
N ALA A 266 23.68 2.50 3.22
CA ALA A 266 24.64 1.41 3.41
C ALA A 266 24.03 0.12 4.00
N ALA A 267 22.92 0.22 4.73
CA ALA A 267 22.17 -0.92 5.25
C ALA A 267 21.46 -1.78 4.17
N PHE A 268 21.45 -1.32 2.91
CA PHE A 268 20.77 -1.98 1.78
C PHE A 268 21.75 -2.20 0.60
N PRO A 269 22.69 -3.15 0.70
CA PRO A 269 23.76 -3.32 -0.29
C PRO A 269 23.27 -3.57 -1.72
N GLU A 270 22.17 -4.32 -1.89
CA GLU A 270 21.59 -4.63 -3.20
C GLU A 270 21.05 -3.35 -3.87
N LEU A 271 20.40 -2.50 -3.08
CA LEU A 271 19.87 -1.21 -3.54
C LEU A 271 21.02 -0.26 -3.91
N VAL A 272 22.02 -0.15 -3.05
CA VAL A 272 23.22 0.68 -3.30
C VAL A 272 23.90 0.25 -4.59
N THR A 273 24.07 -1.07 -4.81
CA THR A 273 24.67 -1.61 -6.03
C THR A 273 23.88 -1.22 -7.27
N LEU A 274 22.55 -1.35 -7.23
CA LEU A 274 21.68 -0.98 -8.35
C LEU A 274 21.69 0.53 -8.61
N TRP A 275 21.63 1.35 -7.57
CA TRP A 275 21.57 2.80 -7.70
C TRP A 275 22.91 3.39 -8.14
N ARG A 276 24.02 2.82 -7.69
CA ARG A 276 25.37 3.16 -8.17
C ARG A 276 25.50 2.97 -9.69
N ALA A 277 25.11 1.81 -10.20
CA ALA A 277 25.17 1.52 -11.63
C ALA A 277 24.27 2.47 -12.45
N ARG A 278 23.06 2.75 -11.95
CA ARG A 278 22.15 3.72 -12.58
C ARG A 278 22.68 5.15 -12.53
N LEU A 279 23.25 5.56 -11.41
CA LEU A 279 23.84 6.89 -11.27
C LEU A 279 24.99 7.05 -12.25
N ALA A 280 25.84 6.04 -12.43
CA ALA A 280 26.92 6.09 -13.41
C ALA A 280 26.42 6.33 -14.84
N ALA A 281 25.35 5.64 -15.24
CA ALA A 281 24.71 5.85 -16.54
C ALA A 281 24.08 7.25 -16.66
N ILE A 282 23.39 7.72 -15.62
CA ILE A 282 22.81 9.07 -15.57
C ILE A 282 23.91 10.14 -15.64
N ALA A 283 24.99 9.97 -14.89
CA ALA A 283 26.09 10.91 -14.77
C ALA A 283 26.81 11.11 -16.10
N ALA A 284 27.14 10.02 -16.80
CA ALA A 284 27.76 10.08 -18.12
C ALA A 284 26.87 10.83 -19.13
N TRP A 285 25.61 10.41 -19.24
CA TRP A 285 24.65 11.04 -20.15
C TRP A 285 24.39 12.52 -19.81
N TRP A 286 24.19 12.83 -18.53
CA TRP A 286 23.86 14.18 -18.09
C TRP A 286 25.01 15.16 -18.37
N LEU A 287 26.26 14.74 -18.14
CA LEU A 287 27.42 15.56 -18.48
C LEU A 287 27.52 15.81 -19.99
N GLU A 288 27.29 14.79 -20.83
CA GLU A 288 27.25 14.96 -22.29
C GLU A 288 26.15 15.92 -22.74
N ALA A 289 24.93 15.74 -22.21
CA ALA A 289 23.80 16.63 -22.49
C ALA A 289 24.06 18.07 -22.04
N GLU A 290 24.70 18.27 -20.89
CA GLU A 290 25.13 19.58 -20.40
C GLU A 290 26.18 20.22 -21.30
N VAL A 291 27.06 19.43 -21.89
CA VAL A 291 28.05 19.90 -22.85
C VAL A 291 27.41 20.34 -24.17
N GLU A 292 26.44 19.57 -24.66
CA GLU A 292 25.70 19.83 -25.88
C GLU A 292 24.79 21.06 -25.75
N HIS A 293 24.00 21.12 -24.67
CA HIS A 293 22.99 22.16 -24.45
C HIS A 293 23.47 23.35 -23.61
N GLY A 294 24.69 23.30 -23.07
CA GLY A 294 25.24 24.31 -22.16
C GLY A 294 25.94 25.48 -22.84
N ALA A 295 26.03 25.50 -24.17
CA ALA A 295 26.62 26.62 -24.90
C ALA A 295 25.84 27.91 -24.63
N GLY A 296 26.53 28.94 -24.13
CA GLY A 296 25.92 30.23 -23.81
C GLY A 296 25.21 30.29 -22.45
N ILE A 297 25.32 29.29 -21.57
CA ILE A 297 24.84 29.41 -20.19
C ILE A 297 25.89 30.09 -19.32
N VAL A 298 25.53 31.21 -18.68
CA VAL A 298 26.42 31.99 -17.81
C VAL A 298 26.23 31.67 -16.34
N GLU A 299 25.01 31.35 -15.92
CA GLU A 299 24.70 30.98 -14.53
C GLU A 299 23.75 29.80 -14.47
N ARG A 300 23.90 28.97 -13.43
CA ARG A 300 23.07 27.79 -13.16
C ARG A 300 22.66 27.79 -11.70
N HIS A 301 21.36 27.74 -11.46
CA HIS A 301 20.78 27.79 -10.11
C HIS A 301 20.01 26.50 -9.88
N ALA A 302 20.53 25.61 -9.03
CA ALA A 302 19.85 24.37 -8.67
C ALA A 302 19.03 24.52 -7.39
N GLU A 303 17.92 23.79 -7.30
CA GLU A 303 17.09 23.68 -6.09
C GLU A 303 16.62 25.04 -5.52
N ILE A 304 16.37 26.00 -6.40
CA ILE A 304 16.01 27.36 -6.02
C ILE A 304 14.54 27.44 -5.57
N GLY A 305 14.33 27.94 -4.35
CA GLY A 305 12.99 28.17 -3.82
C GLY A 305 12.39 29.48 -4.34
N GLY A 306 11.11 29.46 -4.70
CA GLY A 306 10.38 30.62 -5.18
C GLY A 306 9.01 30.80 -4.52
N ARG A 307 8.52 32.04 -4.50
CA ARG A 307 7.19 32.39 -4.00
C ARG A 307 6.56 33.50 -4.81
N LEU A 308 5.24 33.42 -5.00
CA LEU A 308 4.44 34.45 -5.64
C LEU A 308 3.20 34.72 -4.79
N GLU A 309 3.11 35.94 -4.27
CA GLU A 309 1.89 36.45 -3.64
C GLU A 309 0.94 36.92 -4.73
N ARG A 310 -0.22 36.28 -4.82
CA ARG A 310 -1.22 36.53 -5.84
C ARG A 310 -2.59 36.76 -5.20
N PRO A 311 -3.13 37.98 -5.20
CA PRO A 311 -4.50 38.19 -4.78
C PRO A 311 -5.45 37.61 -5.82
N VAL A 312 -6.37 36.76 -5.37
CA VAL A 312 -7.49 36.25 -6.18
C VAL A 312 -8.76 36.86 -5.57
N ASP A 313 -9.57 37.57 -6.36
CA ASP A 313 -10.77 38.27 -5.88
C ASP A 313 -10.54 39.12 -4.61
N GLY A 314 -9.41 39.84 -4.56
CA GLY A 314 -9.03 40.71 -3.45
C GLY A 314 -8.51 40.00 -2.19
N LEU A 315 -8.48 38.66 -2.16
CA LEU A 315 -7.95 37.88 -1.03
C LEU A 315 -6.60 37.24 -1.38
N PRO A 316 -5.61 37.29 -0.47
CA PRO A 316 -4.27 36.79 -0.73
C PRO A 316 -4.26 35.29 -0.98
N PHE A 317 -3.43 34.86 -1.92
CA PHE A 317 -3.07 33.47 -2.16
C PHE A 317 -1.57 33.38 -2.39
N LEU A 318 -0.89 32.45 -1.70
CA LEU A 318 0.55 32.26 -1.80
C LEU A 318 0.86 31.00 -2.62
N LEU A 319 1.43 31.17 -3.80
CA LEU A 319 1.98 30.08 -4.60
C LEU A 319 3.46 29.92 -4.25
N THR A 320 3.88 28.70 -3.89
CA THR A 320 5.31 28.40 -3.63
C THR A 320 5.84 27.35 -4.60
N ALA A 321 7.10 27.44 -4.96
CA ALA A 321 7.75 26.45 -5.81
C ALA A 321 9.18 26.18 -5.35
N ARG A 322 9.72 25.06 -5.80
CA ARG A 322 11.14 24.75 -5.72
C ARG A 322 11.51 24.18 -7.08
N ALA A 323 12.21 24.97 -7.87
CA ALA A 323 12.61 24.56 -9.20
C ALA A 323 13.89 23.73 -9.10
N ASP A 324 13.93 22.57 -9.78
CA ASP A 324 15.12 21.72 -9.79
C ASP A 324 16.31 22.49 -10.38
N ARG A 325 16.09 23.23 -11.48
CA ARG A 325 17.13 24.09 -12.06
C ARG A 325 16.60 25.25 -12.92
N VAL A 326 17.23 26.41 -12.75
CA VAL A 326 17.03 27.63 -13.55
C VAL A 326 18.39 28.11 -14.08
N ASP A 327 18.52 28.20 -15.40
CA ASP A 327 19.74 28.64 -16.09
C ASP A 327 19.55 30.05 -16.67
N LEU A 328 20.57 30.89 -16.55
CA LEU A 328 20.66 32.19 -17.23
C LEU A 328 21.59 32.07 -18.44
N THR A 329 21.13 32.50 -19.60
CA THR A 329 21.92 32.52 -20.84
C THR A 329 22.69 33.84 -21.00
N ALA A 330 23.72 33.83 -21.83
CA ALA A 330 24.59 34.97 -22.12
C ALA A 330 23.85 36.12 -22.84
N ASP A 331 22.81 35.78 -23.60
CA ASP A 331 21.88 36.74 -24.22
C ASP A 331 20.75 37.18 -23.26
N GLY A 332 20.82 36.79 -21.99
CA GLY A 332 19.96 37.29 -20.93
C GLY A 332 18.58 36.63 -20.83
N ARG A 333 18.38 35.48 -21.48
CA ARG A 333 17.16 34.66 -21.43
C ARG A 333 17.25 33.59 -20.34
N VAL A 334 16.12 32.99 -20.00
CA VAL A 334 16.02 32.01 -18.91
C VAL A 334 15.56 30.66 -19.43
N ARG A 335 16.19 29.60 -18.92
CA ARG A 335 15.79 28.21 -19.17
C ARG A 335 15.42 27.52 -17.87
N LEU A 336 14.26 26.87 -17.83
CA LEU A 336 13.81 26.05 -16.70
C LEU A 336 13.93 24.56 -17.01
N LEU A 337 14.53 23.81 -16.10
CA LEU A 337 14.74 22.38 -16.22
C LEU A 337 14.17 21.66 -14.99
N ASP A 338 13.41 20.60 -15.23
CA ASP A 338 12.90 19.70 -14.19
C ASP A 338 13.43 18.28 -14.44
N TYR A 339 13.96 17.66 -13.39
CA TYR A 339 14.55 16.34 -13.44
C TYR A 339 13.46 15.30 -13.13
N LYS A 340 13.37 14.24 -13.94
CA LYS A 340 12.42 13.14 -13.70
C LYS A 340 13.11 11.79 -13.85
N THR A 341 13.13 10.99 -12.77
CA THR A 341 13.64 9.60 -12.82
C THR A 341 12.60 8.57 -13.30
N GLY A 342 11.35 9.01 -13.46
CA GLY A 342 10.28 8.26 -14.12
C GLY A 342 9.80 9.00 -15.37
N ALA A 343 8.78 8.46 -16.03
CA ALA A 343 8.24 9.05 -17.25
C ALA A 343 7.78 10.51 -17.00
N PRO A 344 8.37 11.51 -17.67
CA PRO A 344 7.95 12.89 -17.53
C PRO A 344 6.60 13.12 -18.24
N PRO A 345 5.88 14.21 -17.91
CA PRO A 345 4.66 14.58 -18.60
C PRO A 345 4.84 14.71 -20.12
N SER A 346 3.83 14.26 -20.87
CA SER A 346 3.80 14.43 -22.33
C SER A 346 3.45 15.86 -22.72
N GLU A 347 3.74 16.26 -23.95
CA GLU A 347 3.38 17.59 -24.47
C GLU A 347 1.88 17.88 -24.27
N LYS A 348 1.02 16.90 -24.57
CA LYS A 348 -0.43 17.03 -24.37
C LYS A 348 -0.82 17.29 -22.91
N GLN A 349 -0.13 16.69 -21.94
CA GLN A 349 -0.39 16.92 -20.51
C GLN A 349 0.04 18.31 -20.05
N VAL A 350 1.14 18.83 -20.62
CA VAL A 350 1.63 20.19 -20.35
C VAL A 350 0.68 21.21 -20.99
N GLN A 351 0.35 21.04 -22.28
CA GLN A 351 -0.55 21.93 -23.02
C GLN A 351 -1.98 21.96 -22.45
N SER A 352 -2.48 20.83 -21.94
CA SER A 352 -3.77 20.79 -21.24
C SER A 352 -3.73 21.31 -19.81
N LEU A 353 -2.56 21.71 -19.29
CA LEU A 353 -2.33 22.16 -17.92
C LEU A 353 -2.81 21.17 -16.85
N LEU A 354 -2.79 19.87 -17.19
CA LEU A 354 -3.05 18.79 -16.24
C LEU A 354 -1.84 18.53 -15.36
N SER A 355 -0.63 18.76 -15.90
CA SER A 355 0.63 18.82 -15.15
C SER A 355 1.20 20.22 -15.26
N PRO A 356 0.68 21.20 -14.48
CA PRO A 356 1.01 22.61 -14.63
C PRO A 356 2.37 22.99 -14.03
N GLN A 357 3.21 22.03 -13.62
CA GLN A 357 4.40 22.30 -12.81
C GLN A 357 5.36 23.30 -13.48
N LEU A 358 5.95 22.94 -14.62
CA LEU A 358 6.85 23.83 -15.36
C LEU A 358 6.17 25.14 -15.79
N ALA A 359 4.88 25.11 -16.14
CA ALA A 359 4.15 26.31 -16.54
C ALA A 359 4.00 27.31 -15.39
N LEU A 360 3.67 26.82 -14.18
CA LEU A 360 3.59 27.65 -12.98
C LEU A 360 4.98 28.12 -12.53
N GLU A 361 6.01 27.27 -12.59
CA GLU A 361 7.39 27.70 -12.31
C GLU A 361 7.85 28.79 -13.28
N THR A 362 7.48 28.68 -14.56
CA THR A 362 7.72 29.72 -15.57
C THR A 362 7.01 31.02 -15.20
N ALA A 363 5.77 30.93 -14.70
CA ALA A 363 5.03 32.09 -14.20
C ALA A 363 5.71 32.74 -12.99
N LEU A 364 6.24 31.93 -12.05
CA LEU A 364 7.03 32.44 -10.93
C LEU A 364 8.30 33.15 -11.42
N VAL A 365 9.02 32.61 -12.41
CA VAL A 365 10.20 33.28 -12.98
C VAL A 365 9.83 34.65 -13.53
N ARG A 366 8.78 34.73 -14.36
CA ARG A 366 8.34 35.99 -14.99
C ARG A 366 7.88 37.02 -13.96
N ALA A 367 7.25 36.58 -12.89
CA ALA A 367 6.79 37.43 -11.79
C ALA A 367 7.87 37.76 -10.74
N GLY A 368 9.12 37.32 -10.94
CA GLY A 368 10.22 37.56 -10.00
C GLY A 368 10.14 36.73 -8.72
N GLY A 369 9.34 35.67 -8.72
CA GLY A 369 9.15 34.79 -7.56
C GLY A 369 10.41 33.99 -7.17
N PHE A 370 11.38 33.85 -8.08
CA PHE A 370 12.69 33.26 -7.80
C PHE A 370 13.81 34.30 -7.60
N ASP A 371 13.51 35.59 -7.74
CA ASP A 371 14.51 36.64 -7.58
C ASP A 371 14.94 36.73 -6.12
N ARG A 372 16.25 36.92 -5.88
CA ARG A 372 16.82 37.10 -4.55
C ARG A 372 17.53 38.44 -4.46
N ALA A 373 17.38 39.12 -3.32
CA ALA A 373 18.05 40.40 -3.09
C ALA A 373 19.57 40.20 -3.17
N GLY A 374 20.24 40.96 -4.05
CA GLY A 374 21.68 40.84 -4.30
C GLY A 374 22.09 39.61 -5.12
N GLY A 375 21.13 38.83 -5.61
CA GLY A 375 21.36 37.69 -6.50
C GLY A 375 20.89 37.95 -7.93
N THR A 376 20.78 36.87 -8.70
CA THR A 376 20.32 36.92 -10.09
C THR A 376 18.85 37.34 -10.15
N THR A 377 18.58 38.34 -10.98
CA THR A 377 17.22 38.78 -11.29
C THR A 377 16.77 38.08 -12.57
N PHE A 378 15.70 37.29 -12.50
CA PHE A 378 15.12 36.58 -13.62
C PHE A 378 13.87 37.25 -14.17
N SER A 379 13.17 38.05 -13.36
CA SER A 379 11.99 38.81 -13.81
C SER A 379 12.29 39.68 -15.04
N GLY A 380 11.29 39.80 -15.92
CA GLY A 380 11.40 40.58 -17.15
C GLY A 380 12.25 39.96 -18.27
N ARG A 381 12.82 38.76 -18.06
CA ARG A 381 13.58 38.03 -19.08
C ARG A 381 12.68 37.08 -19.87
N GLU A 382 12.98 36.92 -21.16
CA GLU A 382 12.32 35.96 -22.04
C GLU A 382 12.69 34.52 -21.64
N ILE A 383 11.71 33.63 -21.71
CA ILE A 383 11.89 32.19 -21.45
C ILE A 383 12.27 31.48 -22.75
N VAL A 384 13.55 31.08 -22.88
CA VAL A 384 14.04 30.41 -24.11
C VAL A 384 13.61 28.94 -24.18
N GLU A 385 13.50 28.27 -23.03
CA GLU A 385 13.25 26.83 -22.98
C GLU A 385 12.65 26.41 -21.63
N ILE A 386 11.66 25.53 -21.68
CA ILE A 386 11.25 24.69 -20.57
C ILE A 386 11.41 23.23 -20.98
N ALA A 387 12.06 22.42 -20.15
CA ALA A 387 12.34 21.03 -20.51
C ALA A 387 12.32 20.09 -19.30
N TYR A 388 11.96 18.84 -19.58
CA TYR A 388 12.18 17.73 -18.65
C TYR A 388 13.45 16.98 -19.05
N LEU A 389 14.32 16.72 -18.08
CA LEU A 389 15.42 15.76 -18.26
C LEU A 389 14.97 14.42 -17.68
N HIS A 390 14.70 13.46 -18.57
CA HIS A 390 14.31 12.12 -18.17
C HIS A 390 15.55 11.30 -17.82
N LEU A 391 15.80 11.11 -16.52
CA LEU A 391 16.95 10.44 -15.95
C LEU A 391 16.63 8.98 -15.62
N SER A 392 16.46 8.15 -16.64
CA SER A 392 16.04 6.74 -16.44
C SER A 392 17.13 5.86 -15.84
N GLY A 393 18.41 6.16 -16.13
CA GLY A 393 19.55 5.31 -15.72
C GLY A 393 19.54 3.92 -16.37
N SER A 394 18.88 3.80 -17.52
CA SER A 394 18.78 2.58 -18.34
C SER A 394 18.92 2.97 -19.81
N GLY A 395 19.55 2.12 -20.63
CA GLY A 395 19.85 2.45 -22.04
C GLY A 395 20.90 3.57 -22.12
N ASP A 396 20.64 4.58 -22.95
CA ASP A 396 21.53 5.75 -23.19
C ASP A 396 21.66 6.70 -21.97
N GLY A 397 21.21 6.31 -20.78
CA GLY A 397 21.29 7.10 -19.54
C GLY A 397 20.12 8.07 -19.31
N GLY A 398 19.70 8.83 -20.32
CA GLY A 398 18.57 9.76 -20.22
C GLY A 398 18.09 10.38 -21.54
N LYS A 399 17.16 11.35 -21.45
CA LYS A 399 16.68 12.15 -22.60
C LYS A 399 16.40 13.60 -22.23
N TRP A 400 16.80 14.52 -23.10
CA TRP A 400 16.46 15.95 -23.01
C TRP A 400 15.16 16.20 -23.77
N GLN A 401 14.12 16.67 -23.08
CA GLN A 401 12.78 16.74 -23.66
C GLN A 401 12.17 18.12 -23.49
N ARG A 402 12.27 18.94 -24.55
CA ARG A 402 11.61 20.24 -24.66
C ARG A 402 10.09 20.11 -24.53
N ARG A 403 9.48 21.08 -23.89
CA ARG A 403 8.02 21.23 -23.72
C ARG A 403 7.57 22.65 -23.99
N GLY A 404 6.28 22.84 -24.21
CA GLY A 404 5.74 24.17 -24.47
C GLY A 404 6.29 24.73 -25.78
N VAL A 405 6.27 23.90 -26.82
CA VAL A 405 6.79 24.29 -28.14
C VAL A 405 5.65 24.93 -28.92
N ASP A 406 5.88 26.15 -29.41
CA ASP A 406 4.97 26.88 -30.28
C ASP A 406 4.99 26.30 -31.71
N LYS A 407 4.35 25.14 -31.86
CA LYS A 407 4.18 24.44 -33.13
C LYS A 407 2.72 24.03 -33.30
N GLY A 408 2.08 24.56 -34.35
CA GLY A 408 0.66 24.35 -34.61
C GLY A 408 -0.21 25.13 -33.61
N ASP A 409 -1.12 24.45 -32.92
CA ASP A 409 -2.00 25.05 -31.91
C ASP A 409 -1.41 25.03 -30.48
N GLY A 410 -0.12 24.69 -30.33
CA GLY A 410 0.56 24.57 -29.04
C GLY A 410 1.02 25.93 -28.49
N LEU A 411 0.86 26.15 -27.19
CA LEU A 411 1.34 27.36 -26.53
C LEU A 411 2.84 27.27 -26.23
N GLY A 412 3.56 28.37 -26.47
CA GLY A 412 4.93 28.59 -26.00
C GLY A 412 5.04 28.69 -24.46
N PRO A 413 6.25 28.75 -23.88
CA PRO A 413 6.43 28.72 -22.43
C PRO A 413 5.74 29.87 -21.69
N GLU A 414 5.81 31.08 -22.24
CA GLU A 414 5.21 32.27 -21.61
C GLU A 414 3.68 32.26 -21.70
N ALA A 415 3.13 31.85 -22.84
CA ALA A 415 1.69 31.70 -23.00
C ALA A 415 1.13 30.57 -22.10
N LEU A 416 1.88 29.48 -21.93
CA LEU A 416 1.55 28.43 -20.94
C LEU A 416 1.58 28.98 -19.51
N ALA A 417 2.53 29.84 -19.18
CA ALA A 417 2.63 30.44 -17.86
C ALA A 417 1.40 31.32 -17.54
N GLU A 418 0.98 32.17 -18.49
CA GLU A 418 -0.25 32.97 -18.34
C GLU A 418 -1.49 32.08 -18.19
N ALA A 419 -1.65 31.10 -19.08
CA ALA A 419 -2.78 30.17 -19.02
C ALA A 419 -2.80 29.34 -17.72
N ALA A 420 -1.63 29.01 -17.16
CA ALA A 420 -1.52 28.31 -15.89
C ALA A 420 -1.92 29.18 -14.70
N LEU A 421 -1.54 30.47 -14.70
CA LEU A 421 -1.98 31.43 -13.68
C LEU A 421 -3.50 31.66 -13.74
N ASP A 422 -4.06 31.83 -14.94
CA ASP A 422 -5.50 32.00 -15.11
C ASP A 422 -6.26 30.78 -14.57
N ARG A 423 -5.80 29.57 -14.89
CA ARG A 423 -6.40 28.33 -14.35
C ARG A 423 -6.23 28.21 -12.85
N LEU A 424 -5.08 28.61 -12.30
CA LEU A 424 -4.87 28.66 -10.85
C LEU A 424 -5.88 29.59 -10.19
N ASP A 425 -6.11 30.77 -10.74
CA ASP A 425 -7.11 31.70 -10.21
C ASP A 425 -8.50 31.08 -10.25
N HIS A 426 -8.90 30.49 -11.38
CA HIS A 426 -10.19 29.79 -11.49
C HIS A 426 -10.31 28.65 -10.47
N LEU A 427 -9.25 27.88 -10.23
CA LEU A 427 -9.21 26.82 -9.22
C LEU A 427 -9.42 27.39 -7.82
N VAL A 428 -8.64 28.42 -7.44
CA VAL A 428 -8.74 29.07 -6.13
C VAL A 428 -10.12 29.68 -5.93
N ARG A 429 -10.67 30.37 -6.94
CA ARG A 429 -12.04 30.90 -6.91
C ARG A 429 -13.08 29.81 -6.70
N HIS A 430 -12.97 28.71 -7.44
CA HIS A 430 -13.88 27.57 -7.30
C HIS A 430 -13.89 27.05 -5.86
N PHE A 431 -12.72 26.80 -5.29
CA PHE A 431 -12.59 26.29 -3.93
C PHE A 431 -12.76 27.34 -2.83
N ARG A 432 -13.02 28.61 -3.15
CA ARG A 432 -13.44 29.60 -2.14
C ARG A 432 -14.96 29.71 -1.97
N ARG A 433 -15.73 29.08 -2.86
CA ARG A 433 -17.19 29.07 -2.77
C ARG A 433 -17.70 28.09 -1.71
N PRO A 434 -18.57 28.48 -0.76
CA PRO A 434 -19.03 27.60 0.32
C PRO A 434 -19.58 26.24 -0.15
N GLU A 435 -20.25 26.20 -1.29
CA GLU A 435 -20.87 25.02 -1.88
C GLU A 435 -19.88 24.04 -2.53
N SER A 436 -18.68 24.50 -2.89
CA SER A 436 -17.63 23.66 -3.47
C SER A 436 -17.05 22.75 -2.40
N GLY A 437 -17.08 21.45 -2.67
CA GLY A 437 -16.45 20.44 -1.84
C GLY A 437 -15.16 19.91 -2.45
N TYR A 438 -14.47 19.06 -1.71
CA TYR A 438 -13.23 18.40 -2.11
C TYR A 438 -13.51 16.92 -2.42
N PRO A 439 -14.03 16.58 -3.60
CA PRO A 439 -14.38 15.21 -3.94
C PRO A 439 -13.13 14.33 -4.02
N SER A 440 -13.26 13.07 -3.58
CA SER A 440 -12.21 12.06 -3.78
C SER A 440 -12.23 11.53 -5.21
N ARG A 441 -11.06 11.47 -5.85
CA ARG A 441 -10.88 10.92 -7.21
C ARG A 441 -11.91 11.41 -8.24
N PRO A 442 -12.12 12.74 -8.43
CA PRO A 442 -13.13 13.26 -9.38
C PRO A 442 -12.81 12.93 -10.84
N ARG A 443 -11.57 12.53 -11.15
CA ARG A 443 -11.06 12.32 -12.51
C ARG A 443 -10.37 10.96 -12.65
N VAL A 444 -11.11 9.88 -12.37
CA VAL A 444 -10.63 8.48 -12.33
C VAL A 444 -9.83 8.09 -13.58
N GLN A 445 -10.18 8.62 -14.77
CA GLN A 445 -9.49 8.34 -16.05
C GLN A 445 -8.05 8.89 -16.12
N PHE A 446 -7.65 9.81 -15.25
CA PHE A 446 -6.34 10.45 -15.25
C PHE A 446 -5.48 10.06 -14.04
N GLU A 447 -5.96 9.14 -13.21
CA GLU A 447 -5.21 8.59 -12.09
C GLU A 447 -4.46 7.32 -12.53
N LYS A 448 -3.22 7.19 -12.07
CA LYS A 448 -2.52 5.90 -12.17
C LYS A 448 -3.27 4.89 -11.29
N PRO A 449 -3.31 3.59 -11.64
CA PRO A 449 -3.99 2.54 -10.86
C PRO A 449 -3.39 2.29 -9.45
N ARG A 450 -2.55 3.19 -8.93
CA ARG A 450 -2.02 3.11 -7.58
C ARG A 450 -3.03 3.67 -6.58
N ALA A 451 -3.09 3.05 -5.41
CA ALA A 451 -3.83 3.58 -4.28
C ALA A 451 -3.26 4.95 -3.89
N GLY A 452 -4.12 5.95 -3.79
CA GLY A 452 -3.78 7.27 -3.25
C GLY A 452 -3.54 7.18 -1.74
N PRO A 453 -2.72 8.07 -1.16
CA PRO A 453 -2.37 8.03 0.27
C PRO A 453 -3.59 8.17 1.20
N TYR A 454 -4.69 8.75 0.70
CA TYR A 454 -5.92 8.97 1.45
C TYR A 454 -7.07 8.07 1.02
N ASP A 455 -6.85 7.05 0.19
CA ASP A 455 -7.92 6.17 -0.30
C ASP A 455 -8.64 5.42 0.82
N HIS A 456 -7.89 4.98 1.83
CA HIS A 456 -8.45 4.34 3.02
C HIS A 456 -9.34 5.32 3.78
N LEU A 457 -8.87 6.57 3.97
CA LEU A 457 -9.63 7.63 4.63
C LEU A 457 -10.90 8.00 3.81
N ALA A 458 -10.79 8.01 2.49
CA ALA A 458 -11.92 8.23 1.59
C ALA A 458 -12.81 6.99 1.39
N ARG A 459 -12.43 5.83 1.98
CA ARG A 459 -13.13 4.54 1.85
C ARG A 459 -13.39 4.14 0.39
N VAL A 460 -12.43 4.41 -0.50
CA VAL A 460 -12.57 4.23 -1.97
C VAL A 460 -13.06 2.82 -2.33
N ALA A 461 -12.52 1.78 -1.68
CA ALA A 461 -12.88 0.39 -1.93
C ALA A 461 -14.38 0.09 -1.74
N GLU A 462 -15.09 0.91 -0.95
CA GLU A 462 -16.49 0.66 -0.60
C GLU A 462 -17.49 1.33 -1.55
N TRP A 463 -17.09 2.36 -2.30
CA TRP A 463 -17.97 3.08 -3.24
C TRP A 463 -17.51 3.00 -4.70
N ALA A 464 -16.24 2.77 -4.97
CA ALA A 464 -15.71 2.70 -6.34
C ALA A 464 -16.28 1.52 -7.15
N ALA A 465 -16.62 0.40 -6.50
CA ALA A 465 -17.23 -0.76 -7.18
C ALA A 465 -18.72 -0.55 -7.52
N GLY A 466 -19.39 0.39 -6.85
CA GLY A 466 -20.82 0.69 -7.09
C GLY A 466 -21.06 1.73 -8.20
N GLU A 467 -20.10 2.62 -8.45
CA GLU A 467 -20.26 3.70 -9.44
C GLU A 467 -20.07 3.26 -10.90
N ALA A 468 -19.50 2.07 -11.16
CA ALA A 468 -19.31 1.55 -12.51
C ALA A 468 -20.63 1.19 -13.23
N GLY A 469 -21.78 1.28 -12.55
CA GLY A 469 -23.11 0.96 -13.08
C GLY A 469 -23.97 2.15 -13.54
N GLU A 470 -23.59 3.41 -13.28
CA GLU A 470 -24.49 4.57 -13.48
C GLU A 470 -23.91 5.72 -14.33
N GLY A 471 -22.77 5.52 -15.01
CA GLY A 471 -22.07 6.58 -15.75
C GLY A 471 -22.26 6.58 -17.28
N GLY A 472 -23.33 5.97 -17.80
CA GLY A 472 -23.55 5.80 -19.23
C GLY A 472 -24.84 6.46 -19.73
N GLU A 473 -25.00 7.77 -19.55
CA GLU A 473 -25.85 8.65 -20.35
C GLU A 473 -25.70 10.10 -19.83
N GLY A 474 -25.16 11.00 -20.67
CA GLY A 474 -24.97 12.41 -20.37
C GLY A 474 -23.80 13.05 -21.11
#